data_AF-A0ABD6N1I8-F1
#
_entry.id   AF-A0ABD6N1I8-F1
#
_cell.length_a   1.000
_cell.length_b   1.000
_cell.length_c   1.000
_cell.angle_alpha   90.00
_cell.angle_beta   90.00
_cell.angle_gamma   90.00
#
_symmetry.space_group_name_H-M   'P 1'
#
loop_
_entity.id
_entity.type
_entity.pdbx_description
1 polymer ?
#
loop_
_entity_poly.entity_id
_entity_poly.type
_entity_poly.pdbx_seq_one_letter_code
_entity_poly.pdbx_strand_id
1 'polypeptide(L)'
;MNLPRVMALLVLTMPASLLAMPQNGALALCTRSATLLACQDGKGNYYSVRTEGSTFYLRGYDFSSRRLWAQTNSRYGTLTFFTGLASNGEAWVGYSRRVGWTTLNRVSSSSGERFKLHCSLIEGCR
;
A
#
# COMPACT_ATOMS: atom_id res chain seq x y z
N MET A 1 -44.68 9.39 41.27
CA MET A 1 -44.22 8.57 40.13
C MET A 1 -43.61 9.49 39.08
N ASN A 2 -42.28 9.57 39.01
CA ASN A 2 -41.56 10.48 38.12
C ASN A 2 -41.15 9.77 36.82
N LEU A 3 -42.16 9.48 36.00
CA LEU A 3 -42.01 8.84 34.68
C LEU A 3 -40.96 9.53 33.74
N PRO A 4 -40.78 10.88 33.73
CA PRO A 4 -39.82 11.49 32.80
C PRO A 4 -38.35 11.27 33.20
N ARG A 5 -38.05 10.96 34.48
CA ARG A 5 -36.68 10.70 34.94
C ARG A 5 -36.18 9.30 34.56
N VAL A 6 -37.07 8.31 34.56
CA VAL A 6 -36.73 6.93 34.19
C VAL A 6 -36.48 6.83 32.68
N MET A 7 -37.21 7.59 31.86
CA MET A 7 -37.03 7.59 30.41
C MET A 7 -35.71 8.24 29.96
N ALA A 8 -35.24 9.27 30.67
CA ALA A 8 -33.96 9.93 30.39
C ALA A 8 -32.75 9.03 30.71
N LEU A 9 -32.86 8.15 31.71
CA LEU A 9 -31.80 7.22 32.10
C LEU A 9 -31.66 6.01 31.17
N LEU A 10 -32.72 5.64 30.44
CA LEU A 10 -32.73 4.49 29.52
C LEU A 10 -32.07 4.79 28.15
N VAL A 11 -31.89 6.05 27.78
CA VAL A 11 -31.24 6.44 26.50
C VAL A 11 -29.71 6.42 26.61
N LEU A 12 -29.15 6.52 27.82
CA LEU A 12 -27.70 6.55 28.07
C LEU A 12 -27.03 5.16 28.11
N THR A 13 -27.79 4.07 28.00
CA THR A 13 -27.26 2.70 28.07
C THR A 13 -27.25 1.96 26.74
N MET A 14 -27.44 2.64 25.60
CA MET A 14 -27.22 2.01 24.31
C MET A 14 -25.72 1.84 24.08
N PRO A 15 -25.18 0.60 24.03
CA PRO A 15 -23.82 0.40 23.62
C PRO A 15 -23.75 0.80 22.16
N ALA A 16 -23.07 1.90 21.86
CA ALA A 16 -22.67 2.22 20.51
C ALA A 16 -21.72 1.09 20.07
N SER A 17 -22.26 0.09 19.40
CA SER A 17 -21.46 -0.89 18.68
C SER A 17 -20.68 -0.12 17.62
N LEU A 18 -19.47 0.31 17.98
CA LEU A 18 -18.42 0.70 17.06
C LEU A 18 -18.10 -0.54 16.24
N LEU A 19 -18.92 -0.82 15.23
CA LEU A 19 -18.51 -1.63 14.11
C LEU A 19 -17.34 -0.88 13.52
N ALA A 20 -16.13 -1.37 13.77
CA ALA A 20 -14.93 -1.01 13.04
C ALA A 20 -15.11 -1.49 11.59
N MET A 21 -15.99 -0.80 10.85
CA MET A 21 -16.08 -0.96 9.41
C MET A 21 -14.75 -0.45 8.85
N PRO A 22 -14.04 -1.24 8.03
CA PRO A 22 -12.90 -0.72 7.30
C PRO A 22 -13.38 0.52 6.56
N GLN A 23 -12.73 1.66 6.79
CA GLN A 23 -13.02 2.85 6.00
C GLN A 23 -12.67 2.49 4.56
N ASN A 24 -13.71 2.25 3.75
CA ASN A 24 -13.59 2.05 2.32
C ASN A 24 -13.08 3.36 1.70
N GLY A 25 -11.78 3.64 1.84
CA GLY A 25 -11.10 4.44 0.85
C GLY A 25 -11.41 3.82 -0.51
N ALA A 26 -11.83 4.63 -1.48
CA ALA A 26 -12.20 4.16 -2.80
C ALA A 26 -11.17 3.13 -3.29
N LEU A 27 -11.61 1.86 -3.38
CA LEU A 27 -10.74 0.76 -3.77
C LEU A 27 -10.18 1.08 -5.16
N ALA A 28 -8.89 0.81 -5.37
CA ALA A 28 -8.28 1.04 -6.68
C ALA A 28 -9.01 0.20 -7.74
N LEU A 29 -9.42 0.84 -8.84
CA LEU A 29 -9.99 0.18 -9.99
C LEU A 29 -8.85 -0.47 -10.77
N CYS A 30 -8.88 -1.79 -10.89
CA CYS A 30 -7.83 -2.57 -11.51
C CYS A 30 -8.34 -3.40 -12.69
N THR A 31 -7.66 -3.29 -13.82
CA THR A 31 -7.82 -4.16 -15.00
C THR A 31 -6.69 -5.17 -15.01
N ARG A 32 -7.02 -6.45 -15.18
CA ARG A 32 -6.05 -7.54 -15.19
C ARG A 32 -6.16 -8.36 -16.47
N SER A 33 -5.00 -8.71 -17.02
CA SER A 33 -4.81 -9.66 -18.11
C SER A 33 -3.80 -10.75 -17.67
N ALA A 34 -3.35 -11.60 -18.60
CA ALA A 34 -2.45 -12.72 -18.31
C ALA A 34 -1.13 -12.28 -17.68
N THR A 35 -0.49 -11.25 -18.23
CA THR A 35 0.82 -10.74 -17.78
C THR A 35 0.77 -9.30 -17.29
N LEU A 36 -0.37 -8.62 -17.41
CA LEU A 36 -0.52 -7.21 -17.10
C LEU A 36 -1.56 -6.98 -16.01
N LEU A 37 -1.21 -6.15 -15.03
CA LEU A 37 -2.12 -5.54 -14.07
C LEU A 37 -2.01 -4.03 -14.21
N ALA A 38 -3.11 -3.32 -14.35
CA ALA A 38 -3.14 -1.86 -14.34
C ALA A 38 -4.19 -1.39 -13.34
N CYS A 39 -3.84 -0.45 -12.47
CA CYS A 39 -4.70 0.03 -11.41
C CYS A 39 -4.68 1.55 -11.35
N GLN A 40 -5.81 2.14 -11.01
CA GLN A 40 -5.97 3.56 -10.75
C GLN A 40 -6.78 3.75 -9.47
N ASP A 41 -6.34 4.65 -8.59
CA ASP A 41 -7.08 4.99 -7.39
C ASP A 41 -7.99 6.22 -7.59
N GLY A 42 -8.89 6.45 -6.64
CA GLY A 42 -9.80 7.61 -6.67
C GLY A 42 -9.12 8.96 -6.44
N LYS A 43 -7.81 8.99 -6.18
CA LYS A 43 -7.02 10.22 -5.95
C LYS A 43 -6.20 10.62 -7.19
N GLY A 44 -6.23 9.83 -8.25
CA GLY A 44 -5.51 10.09 -9.50
C GLY A 44 -4.14 9.40 -9.59
N ASN A 45 -3.75 8.61 -8.59
CA ASN A 45 -2.58 7.74 -8.72
C ASN A 45 -2.92 6.59 -9.67
N TYR A 46 -1.96 6.20 -10.49
CA TYR A 46 -2.10 5.01 -11.31
C TYR A 46 -0.78 4.27 -11.42
N TYR A 47 -0.87 2.96 -11.58
CA TYR A 47 0.30 2.11 -11.79
C TYR A 47 -0.06 0.93 -12.69
N SER A 48 0.95 0.40 -13.35
CA SER A 48 0.85 -0.85 -14.11
C SER A 48 2.04 -1.74 -13.82
N VAL A 49 1.78 -3.04 -13.78
CA VAL A 49 2.76 -4.09 -13.55
C VAL A 49 2.67 -5.08 -14.70
N ARG A 50 3.77 -5.25 -15.44
CA ARG A 50 3.94 -6.33 -16.41
C ARG A 50 4.85 -7.39 -15.80
N THR A 51 4.38 -8.64 -15.78
CA THR A 51 5.11 -9.78 -15.25
C THR A 51 5.71 -10.58 -16.40
N GLU A 52 7.02 -10.83 -16.34
CA GLU A 52 7.76 -11.63 -17.30
C GLU A 52 8.72 -12.55 -16.56
N GLY A 53 8.31 -13.81 -16.36
CA GLY A 53 9.06 -14.78 -15.57
C GLY A 53 9.22 -14.33 -14.11
N SER A 54 10.46 -14.19 -13.66
CA SER A 54 10.82 -13.68 -12.33
C SER A 54 11.00 -12.16 -12.28
N THR A 55 10.84 -11.47 -13.42
CA THR A 55 11.01 -10.02 -13.54
C THR A 55 9.64 -9.34 -13.61
N PHE A 56 9.50 -8.24 -12.88
CA PHE A 56 8.30 -7.39 -12.91
C PHE A 56 8.72 -6.00 -13.35
N TYR A 57 8.04 -5.48 -14.37
CA TYR A 57 8.21 -4.11 -14.84
C TYR A 57 7.04 -3.29 -14.33
N LEU A 58 7.34 -2.34 -13.46
CA LEU A 58 6.38 -1.43 -12.87
C LEU A 58 6.57 -0.04 -13.45
N ARG A 59 5.46 0.67 -13.64
CA ARG A 59 5.46 2.09 -13.96
C ARG A 59 4.21 2.72 -13.40
N GLY A 60 4.26 4.01 -13.10
CA GLY A 60 3.09 4.70 -12.58
C GLY A 60 3.28 6.19 -12.48
N TYR A 61 2.27 6.80 -11.89
CA TYR A 61 2.21 8.21 -11.57
C TYR A 61 1.77 8.35 -10.12
N ASP A 62 2.53 9.14 -9.38
CA ASP A 62 2.16 9.60 -8.05
C ASP A 62 1.56 11.01 -8.16
N PHE A 63 0.29 11.12 -7.80
CA PHE A 63 -0.49 12.36 -7.79
C PHE A 63 0.04 13.35 -6.74
N SER A 64 0.51 12.86 -5.59
CA SER A 64 0.99 13.72 -4.49
C SER A 64 2.25 14.49 -4.90
N SER A 65 3.27 13.77 -5.38
CA SER A 65 4.51 14.39 -5.86
C SER A 65 4.43 14.90 -7.31
N ARG A 66 3.35 14.56 -8.04
CA ARG A 66 3.17 14.81 -9.48
C ARG A 66 4.27 14.23 -10.35
N ARG A 67 4.76 13.04 -10.01
CA ARG A 67 5.89 12.41 -10.70
C ARG A 67 5.47 11.13 -11.39
N LEU A 68 5.98 10.94 -12.61
CA LEU A 68 6.01 9.63 -13.24
C LEU A 68 7.18 8.85 -12.67
N TRP A 69 7.03 7.54 -12.59
CA TRP A 69 8.09 6.65 -12.15
C TRP A 69 8.05 5.32 -12.89
N ALA A 70 9.20 4.67 -12.95
CA ALA A 70 9.37 3.31 -13.43
C ALA A 70 10.25 2.54 -12.46
N GLN A 71 9.97 1.25 -12.29
CA GLN A 71 10.74 0.36 -11.42
C GLN A 71 10.81 -1.03 -12.03
N THR A 72 11.98 -1.65 -11.97
CA THR A 72 12.18 -3.04 -12.36
C THR A 72 12.46 -3.86 -11.11
N ASN A 73 11.74 -4.97 -10.94
CA ASN A 73 11.93 -5.90 -9.84
C ASN A 73 12.39 -7.25 -10.38
N SER A 74 13.46 -7.79 -9.81
CA SER A 74 13.96 -9.13 -10.13
C SER A 74 13.85 -10.03 -8.91
N ARG A 75 13.05 -11.09 -9.01
CA ARG A 75 12.79 -12.02 -7.91
C ARG A 75 13.69 -13.25 -7.97
N TYR A 76 14.34 -13.53 -6.84
CA TYR A 76 15.19 -14.69 -6.59
C TYR A 76 14.67 -15.41 -5.34
N GLY A 77 13.71 -16.33 -5.53
CA GLY A 77 13.06 -17.05 -4.43
C GLY A 77 12.26 -16.13 -3.50
N THR A 78 12.74 -15.98 -2.27
CA THR A 78 12.15 -15.09 -1.24
C THR A 78 12.74 -13.68 -1.23
N LEU A 79 13.79 -13.44 -2.02
CA LEU A 79 14.44 -12.14 -2.16
C LEU A 79 14.00 -11.50 -3.48
N THR A 80 13.70 -10.21 -3.47
CA THR A 80 13.39 -9.43 -4.67
C THR A 80 14.23 -8.17 -4.63
N PHE A 81 15.09 -7.98 -5.62
CA PHE A 81 15.79 -6.72 -5.81
C PHE A 81 14.97 -5.81 -6.69
N PHE A 82 15.04 -4.52 -6.45
CA PHE A 82 14.38 -3.55 -7.31
C PHE A 82 15.20 -2.27 -7.46
N THR A 83 15.08 -1.68 -8.63
CA THR A 83 15.67 -0.39 -8.97
C THR A 83 14.63 0.43 -9.70
N GLY A 84 14.56 1.72 -9.40
CA GLY A 84 13.59 2.61 -10.01
C GLY A 84 14.12 4.01 -10.23
N LEU A 85 13.37 4.74 -11.06
CA LEU A 85 13.67 6.09 -11.49
C LEU A 85 12.36 6.88 -11.57
N ALA A 86 12.38 8.12 -11.08
CA ALA A 86 11.30 9.07 -11.20
C ALA A 86 11.63 10.16 -12.23
N SER A 87 10.59 10.83 -12.74
CA SER A 87 10.69 11.85 -13.80
C SER A 87 11.49 13.10 -13.40
N ASN A 88 11.72 13.32 -12.11
CA ASN A 88 12.59 14.37 -11.59
C ASN A 88 14.07 13.96 -11.51
N GLY A 89 14.44 12.77 -11.99
CA GLY A 89 15.81 12.24 -11.97
C GLY A 89 16.19 11.52 -10.66
N GLU A 90 15.27 11.41 -9.71
CA GLU A 90 15.51 10.64 -8.49
C GLU A 90 15.53 9.15 -8.80
N ALA A 91 16.62 8.47 -8.42
CA ALA A 91 16.79 7.04 -8.60
C ALA A 91 16.81 6.35 -7.24
N TRP A 92 16.22 5.18 -7.13
CA TRP A 92 16.29 4.38 -5.91
C TRP A 92 16.62 2.94 -6.21
N VAL A 93 17.19 2.29 -5.19
CA VAL A 93 17.52 0.88 -5.19
C VAL A 93 17.10 0.26 -3.87
N GLY A 94 16.72 -1.00 -3.90
CA GLY A 94 16.31 -1.68 -2.70
C GLY A 94 16.13 -3.17 -2.87
N TYR A 95 15.72 -3.80 -1.79
CA TYR A 95 15.31 -5.18 -1.80
C TYR A 95 14.15 -5.43 -0.86
N SER A 96 13.38 -6.47 -1.18
CA SER A 96 12.34 -7.06 -0.36
C SER A 96 12.71 -8.50 -0.05
N ARG A 97 12.71 -8.87 1.24
CA ARG A 97 12.97 -10.24 1.68
C ARG A 97 11.78 -10.76 2.47
N ARG A 98 11.26 -11.91 2.07
CA ARG A 98 10.23 -12.62 2.82
C ARG A 98 10.84 -13.64 3.78
N VAL A 99 10.48 -13.56 5.05
CA VAL A 99 10.84 -14.49 6.11
C VAL A 99 9.55 -14.98 6.77
N GLY A 100 9.07 -16.16 6.39
CA GLY A 100 7.77 -16.67 6.81
C GLY A 100 6.62 -15.74 6.39
N TRP A 101 5.90 -15.21 7.37
CA TRP A 101 4.78 -14.26 7.20
C TRP A 101 5.21 -12.79 7.24
N THR A 102 6.52 -12.55 7.37
CA THR A 102 7.09 -11.21 7.49
C THR A 102 7.80 -10.82 6.20
N THR A 103 7.59 -9.58 5.75
CA THR A 103 8.29 -8.96 4.64
C THR A 103 9.14 -7.81 5.16
N LEU A 104 10.44 -7.87 4.86
CA LEU A 104 11.43 -6.84 5.19
C LEU A 104 11.80 -6.10 3.90
N ASN A 105 11.55 -4.79 3.84
CA ASN A 105 11.95 -3.95 2.72
C ASN A 105 13.01 -2.95 3.17
N ARG A 106 14.00 -2.74 2.32
CA ARG A 106 15.01 -1.69 2.49
C ARG A 106 15.18 -0.93 1.19
N VAL A 107 15.07 0.38 1.25
CA VAL A 107 15.17 1.29 0.10
C VAL A 107 16.19 2.38 0.40
N SER A 108 16.99 2.73 -0.60
CA SER A 108 17.84 3.91 -0.60
C SER A 108 17.57 4.69 -1.87
N SER A 109 17.37 6.00 -1.74
CA SER A 109 17.21 6.93 -2.85
C SER A 109 18.45 7.78 -3.05
N SER A 110 18.66 8.25 -4.28
CA SER A 110 19.71 9.22 -4.66
C SER A 110 19.49 10.58 -4.02
N SER A 111 18.27 10.89 -3.57
CA SER A 111 17.94 12.07 -2.75
C SER A 111 18.48 11.99 -1.31
N GLY A 112 19.07 10.85 -0.92
CA GLY A 112 19.58 10.59 0.43
C GLY A 112 18.57 9.93 1.36
N GLU A 113 17.31 9.81 0.93
CA GLU A 113 16.26 9.15 1.70
C GLU A 113 16.52 7.64 1.85
N ARG A 114 16.26 7.12 3.05
CA ARG A 114 16.42 5.71 3.38
C ARG A 114 15.24 5.24 4.21
N PHE A 115 14.57 4.21 3.71
CA PHE A 115 13.40 3.66 4.38
C PHE A 115 13.61 2.17 4.66
N LYS A 116 13.11 1.75 5.82
CA LYS A 116 12.98 0.35 6.18
C LYS A 116 11.51 0.12 6.49
N LEU A 117 10.89 -0.84 5.83
CA LEU A 117 9.50 -1.19 6.06
C LEU A 117 9.44 -2.65 6.50
N HIS A 118 8.90 -2.89 7.69
CA HIS A 118 8.66 -4.20 8.25
C HIS A 118 7.16 -4.48 8.25
N CYS A 119 6.74 -5.37 7.35
CA CYS A 119 5.35 -5.79 7.24
C CYS A 119 5.18 -7.21 7.76
N SER A 120 4.47 -7.39 8.88
CA SER A 120 4.11 -8.70 9.40
C SER A 120 2.59 -8.86 9.48
N LEU A 121 2.13 -10.11 9.58
CA LEU A 121 0.71 -10.42 9.74
C LEU A 121 0.12 -9.82 11.03
N ILE A 122 0.90 -9.81 12.11
CA ILE A 122 0.43 -9.45 13.46
C ILE A 122 0.60 -7.94 13.72
N GLU A 123 1.75 -7.37 13.38
CA GLU A 123 2.05 -5.96 13.66
C GLU A 123 1.65 -5.01 12.52
N GLY A 124 1.22 -5.54 11.37
CA GLY A 124 1.02 -4.74 10.17
C GLY A 124 2.35 -4.23 9.58
N CYS A 125 2.30 -3.11 8.86
CA CYS A 125 3.47 -2.47 8.26
C CYS A 125 3.91 -1.26 9.08
N ARG A 126 5.16 -1.27 9.54
CA ARG A 126 5.82 -0.17 10.24
C ARG A 126 7.14 0.22 9.59
#